data_AF-M0EJM9-F1
#
_entry.id   AF-M0EJM9-F1
#
_cell.length_a   1.000
_cell.length_b   1.000
_cell.length_c   1.000
_cell.angle_alpha   90.00
_cell.angle_beta   90.00
_cell.angle_gamma   90.00
#
_symmetry.space_group_name_H-M   'P 1'
#
loop_
_entity.id
_entity.type
_entity.pdbx_description
1 polymer ?
#
loop_
_entity_poly.entity_id
_entity_poly.type
_entity_poly.pdbx_seq_one_letter_code
_entity_poly.pdbx_strand_id
1 'polypeptide(L)'
;MMNRTDENTLQDVIEQLDEEEASALRSLIDESPELLRQILDEYGYLEEVRATDDGRFISNAESVTLTEAQTELSHHLDSVLKESMTLSEILDEVGSESAEFREQYSSAQYRSWLGDQLAALVSTGHIGRFKKGRTVHYTSTPEEAVRHWGRLNERFPEDISIADVRTISSDTGMPNNVVRDAIRQVSNE
;
A
#
# COMPACT_ATOMS: atom_id res chain seq x y z
N MET A 1 23.59 -19.31 10.10
CA MET A 1 24.24 -18.03 9.81
C MET A 1 23.13 -17.09 9.36
N MET A 2 22.53 -16.36 10.29
CA MET A 2 21.51 -15.35 9.98
C MET A 2 22.21 -14.11 9.39
N ASN A 3 21.60 -13.55 8.34
CA ASN A 3 22.15 -12.48 7.52
C ASN A 3 22.21 -11.17 8.32
N ARG A 4 23.40 -10.58 8.44
CA ARG A 4 23.66 -9.26 9.07
C ARG A 4 22.86 -8.10 8.46
N THR A 5 22.24 -8.30 7.30
CA THR A 5 21.52 -7.26 6.57
C THR A 5 20.09 -7.07 7.10
N ASP A 6 19.43 -8.14 7.55
CA ASP A 6 18.08 -8.09 8.14
C ASP A 6 18.12 -7.45 9.54
N GLU A 7 19.22 -7.66 10.28
CA GLU A 7 19.46 -7.02 11.58
C GLU A 7 19.55 -5.50 11.45
N ASN A 8 20.23 -4.97 10.41
CA ASN A 8 20.41 -3.53 10.24
C ASN A 8 19.08 -2.82 9.91
N THR A 9 18.23 -3.42 9.07
CA THR A 9 16.93 -2.82 8.72
C THR A 9 15.95 -2.83 9.89
N LEU A 10 15.96 -3.90 10.70
CA LEU A 10 15.23 -3.94 11.97
C LEU A 10 15.76 -2.89 12.96
N GLN A 11 17.08 -2.66 12.95
CA GLN A 11 17.71 -1.69 13.84
C GLN A 11 17.37 -0.24 13.46
N ASP A 12 17.30 0.09 12.17
CA ASP A 12 16.88 1.42 11.70
C ASP A 12 15.41 1.74 12.06
N VAL A 13 14.52 0.73 12.04
CA VAL A 13 13.12 0.86 12.47
C VAL A 13 13.02 1.03 13.99
N ILE A 14 13.91 0.38 14.75
CA ILE A 14 14.00 0.54 16.22
C ILE A 14 14.60 1.89 16.60
N GLU A 15 15.51 2.46 15.80
CA GLU A 15 16.08 3.79 16.03
C GLU A 15 15.08 4.94 15.73
N GLN A 16 14.02 4.66 14.99
CA GLN A 16 12.88 5.58 14.79
C GLN A 16 11.83 5.49 15.90
N LEU A 17 11.93 4.50 16.79
CA LEU A 17 11.10 4.37 17.98
C LEU A 17 11.80 5.02 19.16
N ASP A 18 11.04 5.71 19.99
CA ASP A 18 11.50 6.37 21.21
C ASP A 18 12.22 5.33 22.09
N GLU A 19 13.28 5.72 22.80
CA GLU A 19 14.06 4.79 23.65
C GLU A 19 13.18 4.06 24.68
N GLU A 20 12.07 4.68 25.08
CA GLU A 20 11.05 4.13 25.96
C GLU A 20 10.18 3.06 25.27
N GLU A 21 9.78 3.28 24.02
CA GLU A 21 9.00 2.32 23.22
C GLU A 21 9.83 1.10 22.82
N ALA A 22 11.10 1.31 22.44
CA ALA A 22 12.04 0.24 22.14
C ALA A 22 12.35 -0.63 23.38
N SER A 23 12.46 0.00 24.56
CA SER A 23 12.66 -0.71 25.84
C SER A 23 11.42 -1.52 26.25
N ALA A 24 10.22 -0.95 26.05
CA ALA A 24 8.96 -1.65 26.30
C ALA A 24 8.77 -2.87 25.38
N LEU A 25 9.07 -2.72 24.09
CA LEU A 25 9.03 -3.83 23.13
C LEU A 25 10.06 -4.91 23.45
N ARG A 26 11.28 -4.53 23.87
CA ARG A 26 12.31 -5.49 24.32
C ARG A 26 11.92 -6.24 25.58
N SER A 27 11.28 -5.58 26.55
CA SER A 27 10.78 -6.23 27.76
C SER A 27 9.66 -7.24 27.43
N LEU A 28 8.81 -6.92 26.46
CA LEU A 28 7.76 -7.83 25.95
C LEU A 28 8.33 -9.07 25.22
N ILE A 29 9.50 -8.98 24.56
CA ILE A 29 10.19 -10.13 23.97
C ILE A 29 10.56 -11.16 25.04
N ASP A 30 11.07 -10.69 26.18
CA ASP A 30 11.55 -11.55 27.27
C ASP A 30 10.41 -12.07 28.15
N GLU A 31 9.36 -11.27 28.36
CA GLU A 31 8.26 -11.62 29.26
C GLU A 31 7.12 -12.40 28.59
N SER A 32 6.79 -12.10 27.34
CA SER A 32 5.64 -12.70 26.63
C SER A 32 5.79 -12.61 25.11
N PRO A 33 6.70 -13.41 24.51
CA PRO A 33 6.97 -13.38 23.07
C PRO A 33 5.74 -13.74 22.22
N GLU A 34 4.81 -14.53 22.75
CA GLU A 34 3.53 -14.84 22.08
C GLU A 34 2.59 -13.63 22.03
N LEU A 35 2.56 -12.81 23.09
CA LEU A 35 1.76 -11.59 23.14
C LEU A 35 2.33 -10.54 22.19
N LEU A 36 3.66 -10.37 22.16
CA LEU A 36 4.31 -9.51 21.19
C LEU A 36 4.03 -9.98 19.75
N ARG A 37 4.10 -11.29 19.49
CA ARG A 37 3.73 -11.81 18.17
C ARG A 37 2.27 -11.55 17.84
N GLN A 38 1.36 -11.69 18.79
CA GLN A 38 -0.05 -11.39 18.58
C GLN A 38 -0.27 -9.90 18.27
N ILE A 39 0.39 -9.00 19.00
CA ILE A 39 0.34 -7.55 18.77
C ILE A 39 0.95 -7.23 17.40
N LEU A 40 2.15 -7.69 17.11
CA LEU A 40 2.79 -7.42 15.81
C LEU A 40 1.99 -8.05 14.65
N ASP A 41 1.33 -9.19 14.85
CA ASP A 41 0.38 -9.74 13.89
C ASP A 41 -0.83 -8.79 13.74
N GLU A 42 -1.54 -8.48 14.82
CA GLU A 42 -2.73 -7.62 14.84
C GLU A 42 -2.50 -6.26 14.19
N TYR A 43 -1.33 -5.66 14.42
CA TYR A 43 -0.90 -4.38 13.83
C TYR A 43 -0.24 -4.53 12.44
N GLY A 44 -0.24 -5.73 11.86
CA GLY A 44 0.18 -6.01 10.49
C GLY A 44 1.68 -5.92 10.24
N TYR A 45 2.52 -6.13 11.25
CA TYR A 45 3.98 -6.12 11.16
C TYR A 45 4.60 -7.48 10.79
N LEU A 46 3.89 -8.61 10.94
CA LEU A 46 4.47 -9.97 10.77
C LEU A 46 4.16 -10.67 9.44
N GLU A 47 3.89 -9.95 8.36
CA GLU A 47 3.24 -10.49 7.16
C GLU A 47 4.04 -11.51 6.31
N GLU A 48 5.25 -11.95 6.68
CA GLU A 48 6.07 -12.82 5.82
C GLU A 48 6.55 -14.16 6.42
N VAL A 49 5.79 -14.81 7.30
CA VAL A 49 6.17 -16.18 7.75
C VAL A 49 5.08 -17.23 7.55
N ARG A 50 3.92 -16.88 6.97
CA ARG A 50 2.77 -17.82 6.86
C ARG A 50 2.34 -18.17 5.44
N ALA A 51 3.16 -17.86 4.44
CA ALA A 51 2.98 -18.34 3.07
C ALA A 51 4.26 -19.04 2.58
N THR A 52 4.54 -20.24 3.10
CA THR A 52 5.18 -21.39 2.42
C THR A 52 5.75 -22.37 3.45
N ASP A 53 4.95 -23.36 3.85
CA ASP A 53 5.48 -24.64 4.32
C ASP A 53 5.80 -25.53 3.09
N ASP A 54 6.59 -24.98 2.18
CA ASP A 54 7.22 -25.68 1.06
C ASP A 54 8.44 -24.88 0.63
N GLY A 55 9.62 -25.47 0.84
CA GLY A 55 10.90 -24.78 0.84
C GLY A 55 11.28 -24.03 -0.44
N ARG A 56 12.13 -23.01 -0.23
CA ARG A 56 12.70 -22.04 -1.21
C ARG A 56 11.63 -21.02 -1.62
N PHE A 57 11.66 -19.78 -1.15
CA PHE A 57 12.73 -18.80 -1.23
C PHE A 57 12.54 -17.73 -0.15
N ILE A 58 13.65 -17.19 0.37
CA ILE A 58 13.67 -15.85 0.96
C ILE A 58 13.24 -14.91 -0.17
N SER A 59 12.03 -14.35 -0.13
CA SER A 59 11.75 -13.17 -0.93
C SER A 59 12.56 -12.05 -0.30
N ASN A 60 13.72 -11.76 -0.89
CA ASN A 60 14.13 -10.38 -1.03
C ASN A 60 12.83 -9.60 -1.34
N ALA A 61 12.51 -8.60 -0.53
CA ALA A 61 11.83 -7.44 -1.08
C ALA A 61 12.75 -6.92 -2.19
N GLU A 62 12.69 -7.56 -3.37
CA GLU A 62 12.88 -6.84 -4.62
C GLU A 62 11.93 -5.67 -4.43
N SER A 63 12.48 -4.48 -4.21
CA SER A 63 11.83 -3.25 -4.59
C SER A 63 11.15 -3.56 -5.91
N VAL A 64 9.83 -3.76 -5.91
CA VAL A 64 9.08 -4.11 -7.11
C VAL A 64 9.23 -2.89 -7.98
N THR A 65 10.28 -2.94 -8.80
CA THR A 65 10.75 -1.79 -9.53
C THR A 65 9.74 -1.68 -10.64
N LEU A 66 8.97 -0.59 -10.62
CA LEU A 66 7.98 -0.35 -11.66
C LEU A 66 8.65 -0.51 -13.01
N THR A 67 7.96 -1.22 -13.91
CA THR A 67 8.37 -1.22 -15.32
C THR A 67 8.33 0.21 -15.86
N GLU A 68 9.08 0.50 -16.91
CA GLU A 68 9.09 1.83 -17.54
C GLU A 68 7.67 2.32 -17.86
N ALA A 69 6.81 1.45 -18.40
CA ALA A 69 5.42 1.76 -18.68
C ALA A 69 4.60 2.08 -17.42
N GLN A 70 4.90 1.45 -16.29
CA GLN A 70 4.22 1.72 -15.01
C GLN A 70 4.69 3.03 -14.39
N THR A 71 5.99 3.32 -14.45
CA THR A 71 6.55 4.60 -14.00
C THR A 71 5.97 5.76 -14.79
N GLU A 72 5.97 5.66 -16.12
CA GLU A 72 5.37 6.68 -16.99
C GLU A 72 3.86 6.81 -16.78
N LEU A 73 3.15 5.69 -16.58
CA LEU A 73 1.73 5.73 -16.25
C LEU A 73 1.49 6.44 -14.92
N SER A 74 2.29 6.16 -13.89
CA SER A 74 2.20 6.82 -12.59
C SER A 74 2.34 8.34 -12.71
N HIS A 75 3.40 8.80 -13.40
CA HIS A 75 3.60 10.23 -13.65
C HIS A 75 2.46 10.86 -14.44
N HIS A 76 1.94 10.15 -15.43
CA HIS A 76 0.81 10.65 -16.22
C HIS A 76 -0.45 10.76 -15.34
N LEU A 77 -0.70 9.77 -14.49
CA LEU A 77 -1.83 9.75 -13.57
C LEU A 77 -1.78 10.86 -12.52
N ASP A 78 -0.60 11.31 -12.08
CA ASP A 78 -0.48 12.47 -11.17
C ASP A 78 -1.16 13.72 -11.73
N SER A 79 -1.15 13.89 -13.05
CA SER A 79 -1.78 15.02 -13.73
C SER A 79 -3.28 14.83 -14.00
N VAL A 80 -3.71 13.57 -14.12
CA VAL A 80 -5.07 13.17 -14.51
C VAL A 80 -5.98 12.94 -13.30
N LEU A 81 -5.48 12.26 -12.26
CA LEU A 81 -6.20 11.92 -11.03
C LEU A 81 -6.33 13.12 -10.07
N LYS A 82 -6.85 14.24 -10.56
CA LYS A 82 -7.17 15.42 -9.72
C LYS A 82 -8.33 15.15 -8.76
N GLU A 83 -9.18 14.19 -9.12
CA GLU A 83 -10.24 13.63 -8.29
C GLU A 83 -10.20 12.10 -8.41
N SER A 84 -10.94 11.38 -7.56
CA SER A 84 -11.02 9.93 -7.65
C SER A 84 -11.71 9.47 -8.95
N MET A 85 -11.04 8.66 -9.77
CA MET A 85 -11.56 8.21 -11.06
C MET A 85 -11.74 6.69 -11.11
N THR A 86 -12.70 6.23 -11.89
CA THR A 86 -12.90 4.82 -12.21
C THR A 86 -11.99 4.37 -13.35
N LEU A 87 -11.79 3.06 -13.50
CA LEU A 87 -11.04 2.50 -14.63
C LEU A 87 -11.57 2.97 -16.00
N SER A 88 -12.89 3.17 -16.13
CA SER A 88 -13.47 3.65 -17.40
C SER A 88 -13.08 5.10 -17.68
N GLU A 89 -13.11 5.97 -16.67
CA GLU A 89 -12.74 7.38 -16.83
C GLU A 89 -11.23 7.52 -17.10
N ILE A 90 -10.40 6.72 -16.42
CA ILE A 90 -8.95 6.68 -16.70
C ILE A 90 -8.69 6.17 -18.12
N LEU A 91 -9.47 5.19 -18.59
CA LEU A 91 -9.36 4.70 -19.96
C LEU A 91 -9.70 5.78 -20.99
N ASP A 92 -10.70 6.61 -20.71
CA ASP A 92 -11.10 7.70 -21.61
C ASP A 92 -10.01 8.80 -21.67
N GLU A 93 -9.31 9.08 -20.57
CA GLU A 93 -8.21 10.05 -20.56
C GLU A 93 -6.93 9.49 -21.18
N VAL A 94 -6.49 8.32 -20.73
CA VAL A 94 -5.16 7.76 -21.05
C VAL A 94 -5.17 6.87 -22.30
N GLY A 95 -6.33 6.28 -22.62
CA GLY A 95 -6.53 5.38 -23.75
C GLY A 95 -7.21 6.02 -24.96
N SER A 96 -7.55 7.31 -24.93
CA SER A 96 -8.12 8.01 -26.09
C SER A 96 -7.11 8.13 -27.24
N GLU A 97 -7.61 8.24 -28.48
CA GLU A 97 -6.75 8.35 -29.67
C GLU A 97 -5.85 9.58 -29.66
N SER A 98 -6.25 10.63 -28.94
CA SER A 98 -5.49 11.87 -28.77
C SER A 98 -4.57 11.88 -27.53
N ALA A 99 -4.56 10.81 -26.73
CA ALA A 99 -3.75 10.75 -25.53
C ALA A 99 -2.27 10.52 -25.86
N GLU A 100 -1.40 11.43 -25.40
CA GLU A 100 0.06 11.32 -25.58
C GLU A 100 0.59 9.99 -25.02
N PHE A 101 0.04 9.51 -23.91
CA PHE A 101 0.42 8.22 -23.33
C PHE A 101 0.12 7.05 -24.27
N ARG A 102 -1.01 7.07 -25.00
CA ARG A 102 -1.36 6.01 -25.95
C ARG A 102 -0.46 6.01 -27.18
N GLU A 103 0.03 7.16 -27.62
CA GLU A 103 0.97 7.23 -28.75
C GLU A 103 2.22 6.40 -28.48
N GLN A 104 2.69 6.38 -27.23
CA GLN A 104 3.83 5.59 -26.79
C GLN A 104 3.42 4.16 -26.39
N TYR A 105 2.27 4.01 -25.74
CA TYR A 105 1.77 2.74 -25.21
C TYR A 105 0.39 2.41 -25.78
N SER A 106 0.35 1.93 -27.03
CA SER A 106 -0.90 1.62 -27.73
C SER A 106 -1.83 0.63 -27.00
N SER A 107 -1.28 -0.18 -26.07
CA SER A 107 -2.05 -1.09 -25.21
C SER A 107 -2.93 -0.37 -24.18
N ALA A 108 -2.69 0.91 -23.90
CA ALA A 108 -3.47 1.72 -22.97
C ALA A 108 -4.96 1.81 -23.34
N GLN A 109 -5.30 1.64 -24.63
CA GLN A 109 -6.69 1.59 -25.09
C GLN A 109 -7.46 0.33 -24.60
N TYR A 110 -6.75 -0.70 -24.12
CA TYR A 110 -7.37 -1.94 -23.67
C TYR A 110 -7.60 -1.92 -22.17
N ARG A 111 -8.87 -2.00 -21.79
CA ARG A 111 -9.31 -2.02 -20.39
C ARG A 111 -8.59 -3.07 -19.52
N SER A 112 -8.33 -4.26 -20.06
CA SER A 112 -7.64 -5.33 -19.31
C SER A 112 -6.21 -4.94 -18.98
N TRP A 113 -5.46 -4.46 -19.97
CA TRP A 113 -4.07 -4.06 -19.81
C TRP A 113 -3.96 -2.89 -18.81
N LEU A 114 -4.79 -1.87 -18.97
CA LEU A 114 -4.81 -0.72 -18.06
C LEU A 114 -5.20 -1.14 -16.64
N GLY A 115 -6.19 -2.03 -16.50
CA GLY A 115 -6.59 -2.58 -15.22
C GLY A 115 -5.44 -3.30 -14.50
N ASP A 116 -4.65 -4.08 -15.24
CA ASP A 116 -3.48 -4.79 -14.70
C ASP A 116 -2.39 -3.80 -14.26
N GLN A 117 -2.13 -2.73 -15.04
CA GLN A 117 -1.16 -1.70 -14.65
C GLN A 117 -1.61 -0.93 -13.41
N LEU A 118 -2.87 -0.52 -13.32
CA LEU A 118 -3.40 0.15 -12.14
C LEU A 118 -3.35 -0.76 -10.91
N ALA A 119 -3.66 -2.05 -11.06
CA ALA A 119 -3.52 -3.01 -9.97
C ALA A 119 -2.06 -3.13 -9.49
N ALA A 120 -1.09 -3.13 -10.41
CA ALA A 120 0.32 -3.14 -10.06
C ALA A 120 0.74 -1.86 -9.29
N LEU A 121 0.28 -0.68 -9.74
CA LEU A 121 0.55 0.59 -9.06
C LEU A 121 -0.06 0.62 -7.64
N VAL A 122 -1.27 0.11 -7.47
CA VAL A 122 -1.90 -0.04 -6.14
C VAL A 122 -1.10 -1.01 -5.26
N SER A 123 -0.70 -2.16 -5.80
CA SER A 123 0.05 -3.19 -5.05
C SER A 123 1.45 -2.76 -4.63
N THR A 124 1.98 -1.70 -5.26
CA THR A 124 3.28 -1.11 -4.92
C THR A 124 3.14 0.20 -4.15
N GLY A 125 1.90 0.66 -3.91
CA GLY A 125 1.59 1.85 -3.12
C GLY A 125 1.79 3.19 -3.83
N HIS A 126 1.92 3.21 -5.16
CA HIS A 126 2.09 4.45 -5.92
C HIS A 126 0.79 5.24 -6.06
N ILE A 127 -0.35 4.55 -6.11
CA ILE A 127 -1.67 5.17 -6.19
C ILE A 127 -2.61 4.52 -5.16
N GLY A 128 -3.64 5.26 -4.76
CA GLY A 128 -4.67 4.73 -3.88
C GLY A 128 -5.81 4.06 -4.63
N ARG A 129 -6.55 3.19 -3.92
CA ARG A 129 -7.76 2.54 -4.43
C ARG A 129 -8.80 2.42 -3.34
N PHE A 130 -10.07 2.64 -3.66
CA PHE A 130 -11.18 2.33 -2.76
C PHE A 130 -12.42 1.84 -3.52
N LYS A 131 -13.37 1.26 -2.80
CA LYS A 131 -14.64 0.81 -3.37
C LYS A 131 -15.79 1.67 -2.87
N LYS A 132 -16.60 2.18 -3.79
CA LYS A 132 -17.87 2.85 -3.51
C LYS A 132 -19.00 1.97 -4.02
N GLY A 133 -19.60 1.19 -3.12
CA GLY A 133 -20.56 0.14 -3.50
C GLY A 133 -19.88 -0.95 -4.33
N ARG A 134 -20.27 -1.09 -5.60
CA ARG A 134 -19.69 -2.07 -6.54
C ARG A 134 -18.61 -1.46 -7.45
N THR A 135 -18.39 -0.16 -7.36
CA THR A 135 -17.49 0.57 -8.25
C THR A 135 -16.15 0.79 -7.57
N VAL A 136 -15.08 0.50 -8.31
CA VAL A 136 -13.70 0.77 -7.87
C VAL A 136 -13.29 2.15 -8.37
N HIS A 137 -12.73 2.93 -7.46
CA HIS A 137 -12.12 4.23 -7.73
C HIS A 137 -10.64 4.18 -7.39
N TYR A 138 -9.85 4.93 -8.13
CA TYR A 138 -8.42 5.15 -7.94
C TYR A 138 -8.19 6.62 -7.58
N THR A 139 -7.19 6.86 -6.75
CA THR A 139 -6.80 8.20 -6.27
C THR A 139 -5.33 8.44 -6.54
N SER A 140 -4.92 9.71 -6.60
CA SER A 140 -3.52 10.07 -6.86
C SER A 140 -2.59 9.52 -5.77
N THR A 141 -3.06 9.47 -4.52
CA THR A 141 -2.27 8.94 -3.41
C THR A 141 -3.02 7.93 -2.54
N PRO A 142 -2.31 7.04 -1.81
CA PRO A 142 -2.90 6.15 -0.81
C PRO A 142 -3.66 6.88 0.30
N GLU A 143 -3.21 8.05 0.75
CA GLU A 143 -3.85 8.85 1.80
C GLU A 143 -5.27 9.27 1.39
N GLU A 144 -5.44 9.72 0.16
CA GLU A 144 -6.77 10.04 -0.39
C GLU A 144 -7.69 8.82 -0.37
N ALA A 145 -7.19 7.64 -0.75
CA ALA A 145 -7.98 6.42 -0.70
C ALA A 145 -8.39 6.04 0.73
N VAL A 146 -7.49 6.20 1.72
CA VAL A 146 -7.80 5.98 3.15
C VAL A 146 -8.87 6.96 3.62
N ARG A 147 -8.77 8.25 3.28
CA ARG A 147 -9.80 9.25 3.62
C ARG A 147 -11.16 8.90 3.00
N HIS A 148 -11.18 8.48 1.74
CA HIS A 148 -12.41 8.05 1.07
C HIS A 148 -12.99 6.78 1.70
N TRP A 149 -12.15 5.80 2.05
CA TRP A 149 -12.58 4.60 2.76
C TRP A 149 -13.19 4.94 4.12
N GLY A 150 -12.55 5.82 4.91
CA GLY A 150 -13.06 6.25 6.20
C GLY A 150 -14.44 6.89 6.09
N ARG A 151 -14.59 7.84 5.15
CA ARG A 151 -15.87 8.51 4.87
C ARG A 151 -16.98 7.54 4.49
N LEU A 152 -16.67 6.48 3.74
CA LEU A 152 -17.66 5.47 3.33
C LEU A 152 -18.05 4.50 4.45
N ASN A 153 -17.18 4.34 5.45
CA ASN A 153 -17.40 3.51 6.62
C ASN A 153 -17.82 4.32 7.86
N GLU A 154 -18.23 5.58 7.66
CA GLU A 154 -18.67 6.50 8.72
C GLU A 154 -17.62 6.68 9.84
N ARG A 155 -16.33 6.60 9.47
CA ARG A 155 -15.18 6.87 10.35
C ARG A 155 -14.62 8.26 10.06
N PHE A 156 -14.47 9.08 11.11
CA PHE A 156 -13.74 10.34 11.00
C PHE A 156 -12.24 10.07 10.89
N PRO A 157 -11.43 10.99 10.33
CA PRO A 157 -9.97 10.81 10.22
C PRO A 157 -9.30 10.43 11.55
N GLU A 158 -9.76 11.01 12.65
CA GLU A 158 -9.30 10.74 14.03
C GLU A 158 -9.68 9.35 14.56
N ASP A 159 -10.70 8.71 13.98
CA ASP A 159 -11.14 7.36 14.35
C ASP A 159 -10.48 6.25 13.52
N ILE A 160 -9.67 6.63 12.52
CA ILE A 160 -8.90 5.70 11.71
C ILE A 160 -7.55 5.49 12.40
N SER A 161 -7.27 4.25 12.78
CA SER A 161 -6.09 3.91 13.56
C SER A 161 -5.30 2.78 12.91
N ILE A 162 -4.11 2.49 13.45
CA ILE A 162 -3.27 1.38 12.97
C ILE A 162 -4.00 0.02 13.09
N ALA A 163 -4.98 -0.10 14.00
CA ALA A 163 -5.81 -1.30 14.11
C ALA A 163 -6.67 -1.56 12.86
N ASP A 164 -6.97 -0.52 12.08
CA ASP A 164 -7.79 -0.64 10.86
C ASP A 164 -6.95 -1.06 9.62
N VAL A 165 -5.62 -1.12 9.72
CA VAL A 165 -4.69 -1.40 8.59
C VAL A 165 -5.10 -2.65 7.82
N ARG A 166 -5.33 -3.76 8.51
CA ARG A 166 -5.69 -5.04 7.87
C ARG A 166 -7.01 -4.95 7.11
N THR A 167 -8.00 -4.28 7.69
CA THR A 167 -9.32 -4.10 7.08
C THR A 167 -9.22 -3.23 5.83
N ILE A 168 -8.54 -2.08 5.94
CA ILE A 168 -8.36 -1.15 4.84
C ILE A 168 -7.56 -1.81 3.72
N SER A 169 -6.45 -2.48 4.02
CA SER A 169 -5.64 -3.24 3.07
C SER A 169 -6.47 -4.28 2.31
N SER A 170 -7.28 -5.07 3.02
CA SER A 170 -8.15 -6.07 2.40
C SER A 170 -9.18 -5.45 1.45
N ASP A 171 -9.80 -4.34 1.85
CA ASP A 171 -10.83 -3.67 1.04
C ASP A 171 -10.28 -2.97 -0.20
N THR A 172 -9.12 -2.34 -0.03
CA THR A 172 -8.48 -1.45 -1.01
C THR A 172 -7.50 -2.18 -1.92
N GLY A 173 -6.93 -3.30 -1.47
CA GLY A 173 -5.85 -4.02 -2.12
C GLY A 173 -4.49 -3.32 -2.02
N MET A 174 -4.38 -2.27 -1.20
CA MET A 174 -3.10 -1.60 -0.92
C MET A 174 -2.29 -2.40 0.11
N PRO A 175 -0.94 -2.40 0.05
CA PRO A 175 -0.10 -3.07 1.04
C PRO A 175 -0.27 -2.53 2.46
N ASN A 176 -0.11 -3.38 3.48
CA ASN A 176 -0.26 -2.97 4.89
C ASN A 176 0.69 -1.85 5.31
N ASN A 177 1.95 -1.87 4.85
CA ASN A 177 2.91 -0.81 5.12
C ASN A 177 2.47 0.53 4.52
N VAL A 178 2.01 0.52 3.26
CA VAL A 178 1.50 1.71 2.57
C VAL A 178 0.27 2.27 3.29
N VAL A 179 -0.67 1.40 3.68
CA VAL A 179 -1.87 1.78 4.43
C VAL A 179 -1.50 2.36 5.80
N ARG A 180 -0.54 1.77 6.51
CA ARG A 180 -0.05 2.27 7.80
C ARG A 180 0.52 3.69 7.67
N ASP A 181 1.37 3.91 6.67
CA ASP A 181 1.98 5.22 6.43
C ASP A 181 0.93 6.25 6.02
N ALA A 182 -0.05 5.85 5.22
CA ALA A 182 -1.17 6.69 4.83
C ALA A 182 -2.04 7.10 6.04
N ILE A 183 -2.35 6.17 6.96
CA ILE A 183 -3.09 6.48 8.19
C ILE A 183 -2.33 7.50 9.04
N ARG A 184 -1.00 7.31 9.21
CA ARG A 184 -0.16 8.25 9.95
C ARG A 184 -0.19 9.65 9.35
N GLN A 185 -0.16 9.78 8.03
CA GLN A 185 -0.26 11.09 7.37
C GLN A 185 -1.65 11.71 7.57
N VAL A 186 -2.72 10.92 7.40
CA VAL A 186 -4.11 11.39 7.57
C VAL A 186 -4.41 11.82 9.01
N SER A 187 -3.80 11.17 10.02
CA SER A 187 -3.99 11.52 11.44
C SER A 187 -3.15 12.73 11.89
N ASN A 188 -2.13 13.12 11.13
CA ASN A 188 -1.21 14.22 11.47
C ASN A 188 -1.57 15.56 10.78
N GLU A 189 -2.63 15.59 9.97
CA GLU A 189 -3.20 16.79 9.34
C GLU A 189 -4.38 17.36 10.13
#